data_AF-A0A7C0XQQ2-F1
#
_entry.id   AF-A0A7C0XQQ2-F1
#
_cell.length_a   1.000
_cell.length_b   1.000
_cell.length_c   1.000
_cell.angle_alpha   90.00
_cell.angle_beta   90.00
_cell.angle_gamma   90.00
#
_symmetry.space_group_name_H-M   'P 1'
#
loop_
_entity.id
_entity.type
_entity.pdbx_description
1 polymer ?
#
loop_
_entity_poly.entity_id
_entity_poly.type
_entity_poly.pdbx_seq_one_letter_code
_entity_poly.pdbx_strand_id
1 'polypeptide(L)'
;LDHPEIFLTQIRAMLRASVGLDNLTIMLPMISTVRELDLALVLINQAHGELLEEGEAVVRPPVGIMIEVPSALYQISAMAKRVDFFSIGTNDLTQYLLAVDRNNARVAGLYQTLHPAVLGAIRQVIEQAHALGKPVSVCGEMAGDPAAVLALMGLGVNSLSMSASNLPRVKWVIRSFTREEARDLLQQAWSLEDPRDIRDLYNSVLEQGGLGGLVRAGN
;
A
#
# COMPACT_ATOMS: atom_id res chain seq x y z
N LEU A 1 6.68 -1.27 -20.10
CA LEU A 1 6.73 -0.01 -20.90
C LEU A 1 6.98 -0.29 -22.38
N ASP A 2 7.00 -1.56 -22.80
CA ASP A 2 7.31 -1.97 -24.18
C ASP A 2 6.22 -1.57 -25.19
N HIS A 3 5.03 -1.24 -24.70
CA HIS A 3 3.88 -0.73 -25.45
C HIS A 3 3.52 0.68 -24.99
N PRO A 4 4.34 1.71 -25.28
CA PRO A 4 4.10 3.09 -24.83
C PRO A 4 2.76 3.66 -25.32
N GLU A 5 2.25 3.20 -26.47
CA GLU A 5 0.97 3.59 -27.03
C GLU A 5 -0.23 3.24 -26.13
N ILE A 6 -0.19 2.06 -25.50
CA ILE A 6 -1.24 1.63 -24.56
C ILE A 6 -1.17 2.49 -23.31
N PHE A 7 0.03 2.71 -22.79
CA PHE A 7 0.26 3.55 -21.62
C PHE A 7 -0.24 4.98 -21.84
N LEU A 8 0.19 5.63 -22.94
CA LEU A 8 -0.25 6.97 -23.29
C LEU A 8 -1.77 7.07 -23.44
N THR A 9 -2.40 6.08 -24.10
CA THR A 9 -3.86 6.03 -24.24
C THR A 9 -4.55 6.00 -22.87
N GLN A 10 -4.07 5.19 -21.93
CA GLN A 10 -4.62 5.12 -20.58
C GLN A 10 -4.43 6.44 -19.81
N ILE A 11 -3.23 7.03 -19.85
CA ILE A 11 -2.96 8.31 -19.19
C ILE A 11 -3.89 9.40 -19.73
N ARG A 12 -3.99 9.52 -21.07
CA ARG A 12 -4.85 10.52 -21.70
C ARG A 12 -6.32 10.34 -21.33
N ALA A 13 -6.81 9.10 -21.31
CA ALA A 13 -8.17 8.79 -20.88
C ALA A 13 -8.42 9.19 -19.41
N MET A 14 -7.48 8.90 -18.51
CA MET A 14 -7.60 9.29 -17.10
C MET A 14 -7.62 10.82 -16.94
N LEU A 15 -6.71 11.54 -17.62
CA LEU A 15 -6.65 13.01 -17.56
C LEU A 15 -7.95 13.64 -18.05
N ARG A 16 -8.47 13.19 -19.20
CA ARG A 16 -9.78 13.61 -19.74
C ARG A 16 -10.92 13.38 -18.75
N ALA A 17 -10.97 12.20 -18.14
CA ALA A 17 -12.02 11.84 -17.19
C ALA A 17 -11.98 12.69 -15.91
N SER A 18 -10.84 13.30 -15.58
CA SER A 18 -10.67 14.14 -14.39
C SER A 18 -11.08 15.61 -14.57
N VAL A 19 -11.33 16.06 -15.80
CA VAL A 19 -11.66 17.46 -16.10
C VAL A 19 -12.91 17.89 -15.33
N GLY A 20 -12.77 18.95 -14.52
CA GLY A 20 -13.84 19.50 -13.69
C GLY A 20 -14.12 18.73 -12.39
N LEU A 21 -13.37 17.67 -12.09
CA LEU A 21 -13.50 16.89 -10.86
C LEU A 21 -12.32 17.08 -9.91
N ASP A 22 -11.12 17.36 -10.45
CA ASP A 22 -9.87 17.61 -9.71
C ASP A 22 -9.57 16.57 -8.61
N ASN A 23 -9.93 15.31 -8.85
CA ASN A 23 -9.89 14.22 -7.87
C ASN A 23 -9.03 13.03 -8.31
N LEU A 24 -8.27 13.16 -9.39
CA LEU A 24 -7.43 12.09 -9.93
C LEU A 24 -6.06 12.07 -9.25
N THR A 25 -5.62 10.87 -8.92
CA THR A 25 -4.22 10.55 -8.62
C THR A 25 -3.79 9.36 -9.46
N ILE A 26 -2.59 9.38 -10.03
CA ILE A 26 -2.05 8.27 -10.82
C ILE A 26 -1.09 7.47 -9.95
N MET A 27 -1.19 6.15 -9.97
CA MET A 27 -0.28 5.25 -9.26
C MET A 27 0.32 4.24 -10.22
N LEU A 28 1.65 4.16 -10.24
CA LEU A 28 2.39 3.25 -11.10
C LEU A 28 2.69 1.92 -10.37
N PRO A 29 2.18 0.78 -10.85
CA PRO A 29 2.49 -0.53 -10.28
C PRO A 29 3.85 -1.06 -10.76
N MET A 30 4.37 -2.06 -10.05
CA MET A 30 5.51 -2.90 -10.43
C MET A 30 6.80 -2.14 -10.73
N ILE A 31 6.97 -0.95 -10.15
CA ILE A 31 8.20 -0.16 -10.29
C ILE A 31 9.31 -0.85 -9.52
N SER A 32 10.34 -1.29 -10.23
CA SER A 32 11.48 -2.00 -9.67
C SER A 32 12.75 -1.16 -9.67
N THR A 33 12.85 -0.17 -10.57
CA THR A 33 14.01 0.71 -10.73
C THR A 33 13.62 2.18 -10.88
N VAL A 34 14.54 3.08 -10.51
CA VAL A 34 14.39 4.52 -10.77
C VAL A 34 14.23 4.84 -12.26
N ARG A 35 14.87 4.09 -13.16
CA ARG A 35 14.81 4.35 -14.60
C ARG A 35 13.42 4.08 -15.17
N GLU A 36 12.75 3.02 -14.73
CA GLU A 36 11.35 2.76 -15.10
C GLU A 36 10.43 3.90 -14.68
N LEU A 37 10.63 4.41 -13.47
CA LEU A 37 9.87 5.55 -12.95
C LEU A 37 10.13 6.81 -13.80
N ASP A 38 11.39 7.12 -14.10
CA ASP A 38 11.73 8.28 -14.94
C ASP A 38 11.07 8.21 -16.32
N LEU A 39 11.10 7.04 -16.97
CA LEU A 39 10.46 6.82 -18.26
C LEU A 39 8.93 6.95 -18.18
N ALA A 40 8.29 6.39 -17.16
CA ALA A 40 6.85 6.51 -16.96
C ALA A 40 6.42 7.96 -16.74
N LEU A 41 7.19 8.73 -15.98
CA LEU A 41 6.93 10.16 -15.77
C LEU A 41 7.08 10.98 -17.05
N VAL A 42 8.07 10.68 -17.90
CA VAL A 42 8.20 11.31 -19.22
C VAL A 42 6.93 11.08 -20.05
N LEU A 43 6.40 9.85 -20.09
CA LEU A 43 5.18 9.55 -20.83
C LEU A 43 3.94 10.23 -20.24
N ILE A 44 3.84 10.33 -18.91
CA ILE A 44 2.75 11.09 -18.26
C ILE A 44 2.82 12.57 -18.66
N ASN A 45 4.02 13.16 -18.65
CA ASN A 45 4.23 14.55 -19.04
C ASN A 45 3.89 14.78 -20.50
N GLN A 46 4.28 13.85 -21.37
CA GLN A 46 3.96 13.89 -22.79
C GLN A 46 2.44 13.86 -23.00
N ALA A 47 1.74 12.89 -22.43
CA ALA A 47 0.28 12.78 -22.52
C ALA A 47 -0.43 14.05 -22.02
N HIS A 48 0.05 14.64 -20.93
CA HIS A 48 -0.48 15.90 -20.41
C HIS A 48 -0.26 17.06 -21.38
N GLY A 49 0.96 17.21 -21.93
CA GLY A 49 1.31 18.25 -22.89
C GLY A 49 0.51 18.17 -24.19
N GLU A 50 0.39 16.97 -24.77
CA GLU A 50 -0.39 16.76 -26.00
C GLU A 50 -1.87 17.16 -25.83
N LEU A 51 -2.48 16.84 -24.68
CA LEU A 51 -3.87 17.21 -24.40
C LEU A 51 -4.05 18.73 -24.23
N LEU A 52 -3.06 19.42 -23.64
CA LEU A 52 -3.06 20.87 -23.59
C LEU A 52 -2.95 21.50 -24.99
N GLU A 53 -2.12 20.94 -25.87
CA GLU A 53 -2.01 21.37 -27.27
C GLU A 53 -3.30 21.14 -28.07
N GLU A 54 -4.04 20.08 -27.74
CA GLU A 54 -5.39 19.80 -28.26
C GLU A 54 -6.48 20.74 -27.69
N GLY A 55 -6.13 21.63 -26.76
CA GLY A 55 -7.04 22.62 -26.17
C GLY A 55 -7.85 22.11 -24.98
N GLU A 56 -7.49 20.97 -24.40
CA GLU A 56 -8.17 20.42 -23.23
C GLU A 56 -7.66 21.04 -21.93
N ALA A 57 -8.58 21.40 -21.02
CA ALA A 57 -8.25 21.97 -19.71
C ALA A 57 -7.86 20.88 -18.69
N VAL A 58 -6.91 20.01 -19.04
CA VAL A 58 -6.45 18.94 -18.15
C VAL A 58 -5.44 19.44 -17.12
N VAL A 59 -5.63 19.05 -15.87
CA VAL A 59 -4.71 19.33 -14.77
C VAL A 59 -3.79 18.14 -14.59
N ARG A 60 -2.51 18.40 -14.28
CA ARG A 60 -1.56 17.35 -13.92
C ARG A 60 -1.92 16.78 -12.54
N PRO A 61 -2.31 15.50 -12.43
CA PRO A 61 -2.61 14.88 -11.15
C PRO A 61 -1.33 14.55 -10.37
N PRO A 62 -1.41 14.38 -9.04
CA PRO A 62 -0.34 13.77 -8.27
C PRO A 62 -0.01 12.37 -8.79
N VAL A 63 1.27 12.03 -8.84
CA VAL A 63 1.77 10.74 -9.29
C VAL A 63 2.49 10.03 -8.15
N GLY A 64 2.04 8.82 -7.82
CA GLY A 64 2.66 7.93 -6.85
C GLY A 64 3.16 6.64 -7.49
N ILE A 65 3.86 5.84 -6.69
CA ILE A 65 4.20 4.45 -7.06
C ILE A 65 3.68 3.48 -6.02
N MET A 66 3.43 2.25 -6.47
CA MET A 66 3.20 1.12 -5.58
C MET A 66 4.53 0.49 -5.18
N ILE A 67 4.81 0.43 -3.88
CA ILE A 67 5.91 -0.34 -3.30
C ILE A 67 5.43 -1.77 -3.10
N GLU A 68 5.64 -2.59 -4.12
CA GLU A 68 5.26 -4.00 -4.14
C GLU A 68 6.39 -4.93 -4.61
N VAL A 69 7.46 -4.37 -5.18
CA VAL A 69 8.68 -5.09 -5.57
C VAL A 69 9.78 -4.80 -4.54
N PRO A 70 10.45 -5.81 -3.95
CA PRO A 70 11.46 -5.59 -2.91
C PRO A 70 12.62 -4.69 -3.30
N SER A 71 12.99 -4.61 -4.59
CA SER A 71 14.04 -3.71 -5.07
C SER A 71 13.73 -2.24 -4.80
N ALA A 72 12.46 -1.85 -4.82
CA ALA A 72 12.02 -0.47 -4.56
C ALA A 72 12.28 -0.04 -3.11
N LEU A 73 12.30 -0.98 -2.14
CA LEU A 73 12.58 -0.69 -0.72
C LEU A 73 13.95 -0.05 -0.52
N TYR A 74 14.91 -0.38 -1.37
CA TYR A 74 16.29 0.13 -1.32
C TYR A 74 16.49 1.40 -2.14
N GLN A 75 15.44 1.90 -2.81
CA GLN A 75 15.49 3.07 -3.68
C GLN A 75 14.47 4.16 -3.31
N ILE A 76 13.80 4.05 -2.16
CA ILE A 76 12.75 4.98 -1.70
C ILE A 76 13.23 6.42 -1.73
N SER A 77 14.41 6.71 -1.17
CA SER A 77 14.99 8.06 -1.17
C SER A 77 15.20 8.64 -2.58
N ALA A 78 15.52 7.81 -3.56
CA ALA A 78 15.66 8.24 -4.95
C ALA A 78 14.30 8.42 -5.63
N MET A 79 13.35 7.52 -5.38
CA MET A 79 12.01 7.55 -5.93
C MET A 79 11.18 8.70 -5.38
N ALA A 80 11.30 9.01 -4.08
CA ALA A 80 10.57 10.09 -3.40
C ALA A 80 10.80 11.48 -4.01
N LYS A 81 11.95 11.69 -4.67
CA LYS A 81 12.24 12.95 -5.39
C LYS A 81 11.37 13.16 -6.64
N ARG A 82 10.68 12.11 -7.08
CA ARG A 82 9.97 12.04 -8.38
C ARG A 82 8.47 11.85 -8.23
N VAL A 83 8.02 11.39 -7.06
CA VAL A 83 6.62 11.06 -6.79
C VAL A 83 6.07 11.83 -5.61
N ASP A 84 4.76 11.96 -5.58
CA ASP A 84 4.01 12.71 -4.57
C ASP A 84 3.64 11.86 -3.36
N PHE A 85 3.47 10.54 -3.55
CA PHE A 85 3.08 9.60 -2.50
C PHE A 85 3.54 8.17 -2.82
N PHE A 86 3.44 7.29 -1.83
CA PHE A 86 3.63 5.86 -1.98
C PHE A 86 2.38 5.09 -1.57
N SER A 87 2.12 3.96 -2.22
CA SER A 87 1.19 2.96 -1.72
C SER A 87 1.90 1.63 -1.57
N ILE A 88 1.73 0.92 -0.47
CA ILE A 88 2.31 -0.41 -0.31
C ILE A 88 1.31 -1.44 -0.85
N GLY A 89 1.72 -2.20 -1.86
CA GLY A 89 0.97 -3.33 -2.40
C GLY A 89 1.32 -4.59 -1.61
N THR A 90 0.58 -4.89 -0.53
CA THR A 90 1.01 -5.94 0.42
C THR A 90 0.97 -7.33 -0.17
N ASN A 91 0.17 -7.55 -1.21
CA ASN A 91 0.01 -8.86 -1.82
C ASN A 91 1.30 -9.33 -2.50
N ASP A 92 1.74 -8.56 -3.49
CA ASP A 92 2.96 -8.87 -4.23
C ASP A 92 4.21 -8.67 -3.36
N LEU A 93 4.21 -7.66 -2.48
CA LEU A 93 5.32 -7.47 -1.53
C LEU A 93 5.52 -8.71 -0.64
N THR A 94 4.45 -9.26 -0.07
CA THR A 94 4.52 -10.47 0.75
C THR A 94 4.97 -11.67 -0.08
N GLN A 95 4.39 -11.85 -1.27
CA GLN A 95 4.75 -12.94 -2.16
C GLN A 95 6.23 -12.93 -2.54
N TYR A 96 6.79 -11.77 -2.90
CA TYR A 96 8.20 -11.65 -3.26
C TYR A 96 9.14 -11.73 -2.07
N LEU A 97 8.77 -11.15 -0.91
CA LEU A 97 9.61 -11.23 0.30
C LEU A 97 9.69 -12.65 0.87
N LEU A 98 8.59 -13.39 0.83
CA LEU A 98 8.52 -14.75 1.36
C LEU A 98 8.81 -15.84 0.32
N ALA A 99 8.97 -15.45 -0.95
CA ALA A 99 9.11 -16.36 -2.09
C ALA A 99 7.98 -17.41 -2.16
N VAL A 100 6.74 -16.98 -1.91
CA VAL A 100 5.54 -17.83 -1.87
C VAL A 100 4.49 -17.33 -2.84
N ASP A 101 4.09 -18.20 -3.78
CA ASP A 101 2.94 -17.95 -4.65
C ASP A 101 1.63 -18.28 -3.91
N ARG A 102 0.86 -17.24 -3.60
CA ARG A 102 -0.43 -17.38 -2.90
C ARG A 102 -1.50 -18.11 -3.72
N ASN A 103 -1.37 -18.18 -5.04
CA ASN A 103 -2.30 -18.90 -5.91
C ASN A 103 -1.96 -20.40 -6.00
N ASN A 104 -0.81 -20.81 -5.46
CA ASN A 104 -0.40 -22.20 -5.43
C ASN A 104 -0.84 -22.84 -4.10
N ALA A 105 -1.93 -23.63 -4.17
CA ALA A 105 -2.54 -24.29 -3.00
C ALA A 105 -1.56 -25.12 -2.13
N ARG A 106 -0.44 -25.59 -2.71
CA ARG A 106 0.58 -26.36 -1.96
C ARG A 106 1.40 -25.50 -0.99
N VAL A 107 1.51 -24.20 -1.26
CA VAL A 107 2.35 -23.27 -0.48
C VAL A 107 1.58 -22.07 0.04
N ALA A 108 0.30 -21.92 -0.32
CA ALA A 108 -0.54 -20.79 0.13
C ALA A 108 -0.58 -20.63 1.66
N GLY A 109 -0.45 -21.72 2.44
CA GLY A 109 -0.36 -21.64 3.91
C GLY A 109 0.89 -20.92 4.45
N LEU A 110 1.93 -20.78 3.63
CA LEU A 110 3.16 -20.04 3.96
C LEU A 110 3.03 -18.53 3.70
N TYR A 111 1.98 -18.10 3.00
CA TYR A 111 1.72 -16.68 2.75
C TYR A 111 1.19 -16.03 4.04
N GLN A 112 2.04 -15.24 4.69
CA GLN A 112 1.75 -14.64 5.99
C GLN A 112 2.03 -13.13 5.96
N THR A 113 0.97 -12.32 5.90
CA THR A 113 1.06 -10.86 5.84
C THR A 113 1.60 -10.21 7.13
N LEU A 114 1.49 -10.90 8.27
CA LEU A 114 2.05 -10.47 9.56
C LEU A 114 3.46 -11.04 9.83
N HIS A 115 4.10 -11.63 8.83
CA HIS A 115 5.48 -12.09 8.97
C HIS A 115 6.39 -10.91 9.37
N PRO A 116 7.31 -11.08 10.35
CA PRO A 116 8.19 -10.00 10.81
C PRO A 116 8.96 -9.29 9.69
N ALA A 117 9.44 -10.05 8.70
CA ALA A 117 10.10 -9.48 7.51
C ALA A 117 9.18 -8.57 6.68
N VAL A 118 7.90 -8.91 6.54
CA VAL A 118 6.91 -8.10 5.81
C VAL A 118 6.59 -6.83 6.60
N LEU A 119 6.34 -6.96 7.90
CA LEU A 119 6.15 -5.81 8.79
C LEU A 119 7.37 -4.89 8.79
N GLY A 120 8.58 -5.46 8.80
CA GLY A 120 9.83 -4.71 8.73
C GLY A 120 9.98 -3.94 7.42
N ALA A 121 9.62 -4.55 6.29
CA ALA A 121 9.61 -3.87 5.00
C ALA A 121 8.59 -2.71 4.98
N ILE A 122 7.37 -2.94 5.48
CA ILE A 122 6.34 -1.89 5.57
C ILE A 122 6.82 -0.74 6.46
N ARG A 123 7.41 -1.05 7.61
CA ARG A 123 8.01 -0.07 8.53
C ARG A 123 9.07 0.77 7.83
N GLN A 124 10.02 0.13 7.14
CA GLN A 124 11.07 0.81 6.41
C GLN A 124 10.50 1.79 5.37
N VAL A 125 9.46 1.39 4.65
CA VAL A 125 8.79 2.27 3.67
C VAL A 125 8.19 3.48 4.35
N ILE A 126 7.42 3.26 5.41
CA ILE A 126 6.73 4.34 6.12
C ILE A 126 7.72 5.32 6.73
N GLU A 127 8.73 4.83 7.46
CA GLU A 127 9.74 5.68 8.11
C GLU A 127 10.52 6.51 7.08
N GLN A 128 10.99 5.89 5.99
CA GLN A 128 11.74 6.62 4.96
C GLN A 128 10.87 7.62 4.19
N ALA A 129 9.66 7.24 3.81
CA ALA A 129 8.74 8.13 3.11
C ALA A 129 8.34 9.33 3.98
N HIS A 130 8.02 9.10 5.25
CA HIS A 130 7.69 10.17 6.20
C HIS A 130 8.86 11.12 6.43
N ALA A 131 10.08 10.59 6.57
CA ALA A 131 11.29 11.42 6.68
C ALA A 131 11.51 12.33 5.45
N LEU A 132 10.93 11.96 4.31
CA LEU A 132 10.97 12.71 3.04
C LEU A 132 9.69 13.51 2.77
N GLY A 133 8.78 13.58 3.74
CA GLY A 133 7.51 14.31 3.64
C GLY A 133 6.51 13.69 2.66
N LYS A 134 6.61 12.38 2.39
CA LYS A 134 5.72 11.66 1.47
C LYS A 134 4.70 10.82 2.25
N PRO A 135 3.39 10.98 2.00
CA PRO A 135 2.39 10.13 2.62
C PRO A 135 2.46 8.71 2.06
N VAL A 136 2.10 7.73 2.88
CA VAL A 136 2.06 6.31 2.55
C VAL A 136 0.68 5.75 2.80
N SER A 137 0.09 5.18 1.75
CA SER A 137 -1.10 4.34 1.84
C SER A 137 -0.73 2.86 1.84
N VAL A 138 -1.65 2.01 2.30
CA VAL A 138 -1.53 0.55 2.15
C VAL A 138 -2.76 0.03 1.41
N CYS A 139 -2.53 -0.81 0.41
CA CYS A 139 -3.56 -1.51 -0.32
C CYS A 139 -3.26 -3.02 -0.36
N GLY A 140 -4.27 -3.81 -0.73
CA GLY A 140 -4.20 -5.27 -0.71
C GLY A 140 -4.94 -5.86 0.48
N GLU A 141 -4.79 -7.16 0.69
CA GLU A 141 -5.58 -7.91 1.67
C GLU A 141 -5.33 -7.43 3.11
N MET A 142 -4.09 -7.04 3.40
CA MET A 142 -3.67 -6.59 4.72
C MET A 142 -4.41 -5.31 5.16
N ALA A 143 -4.72 -4.41 4.23
CA ALA A 143 -5.50 -3.20 4.53
C ALA A 143 -6.93 -3.52 4.97
N GLY A 144 -7.46 -4.69 4.59
CA GLY A 144 -8.78 -5.17 4.94
C GLY A 144 -8.84 -6.11 6.14
N ASP A 145 -7.70 -6.58 6.67
CA ASP A 145 -7.60 -7.55 7.77
C ASP A 145 -7.63 -6.82 9.13
N PRO A 146 -8.62 -7.06 10.00
CA PRO A 146 -8.72 -6.44 11.32
C PRO A 146 -7.46 -6.55 12.20
N ALA A 147 -6.81 -7.71 12.23
CA ALA A 147 -5.59 -7.91 13.01
C ALA A 147 -4.43 -7.13 12.41
N ALA A 148 -4.30 -7.16 11.08
CA ALA A 148 -3.23 -6.44 10.41
C ALA A 148 -3.40 -4.91 10.46
N VAL A 149 -4.64 -4.41 10.52
CA VAL A 149 -4.92 -2.99 10.71
C VAL A 149 -4.32 -2.45 12.01
N LEU A 150 -4.31 -3.22 13.10
CA LEU A 150 -3.65 -2.81 14.35
C LEU A 150 -2.14 -2.58 14.13
N ALA A 151 -1.47 -3.50 13.42
CA ALA A 151 -0.07 -3.32 13.04
C ALA A 151 0.13 -2.08 12.16
N LEU A 152 -0.70 -1.89 11.14
CA LEU A 152 -0.61 -0.74 10.22
C LEU A 152 -0.87 0.60 10.91
N MET A 153 -1.78 0.64 11.88
CA MET A 153 -2.02 1.81 12.73
C MET A 153 -0.80 2.12 13.61
N GLY A 154 -0.21 1.11 14.23
CA GLY A 154 1.01 1.25 15.03
C GLY A 154 2.20 1.74 14.19
N LEU A 155 2.32 1.24 12.96
CA LEU A 155 3.34 1.65 12.00
C LEU A 155 3.13 3.08 11.48
N GLY A 156 1.93 3.64 11.64
CA GLY A 156 1.65 5.04 11.33
C GLY A 156 1.22 5.32 9.89
N VAL A 157 0.62 4.35 9.19
CA VAL A 157 0.09 4.54 7.84
C VAL A 157 -0.85 5.75 7.73
N ASN A 158 -0.84 6.44 6.58
CA ASN A 158 -1.69 7.61 6.36
C ASN A 158 -3.10 7.23 5.89
N SER A 159 -3.24 6.21 5.04
CA SER A 159 -4.53 5.74 4.55
C SER A 159 -4.53 4.24 4.20
N LEU A 160 -5.71 3.64 4.23
CA LEU A 160 -5.94 2.23 3.89
C LEU A 160 -6.92 2.15 2.72
N SER A 161 -6.60 1.32 1.73
CA SER A 161 -7.46 1.06 0.57
C SER A 161 -7.81 -0.42 0.49
N MET A 162 -9.10 -0.72 0.40
CA MET A 162 -9.64 -2.09 0.50
C MET A 162 -10.96 -2.22 -0.25
N SER A 163 -11.46 -3.45 -0.40
CA SER A 163 -12.81 -3.69 -0.92
C SER A 163 -13.88 -3.07 -0.02
N ALA A 164 -14.98 -2.59 -0.62
CA ALA A 164 -16.06 -1.94 0.11
C ALA A 164 -16.65 -2.81 1.23
N SER A 165 -16.67 -4.13 1.05
CA SER A 165 -17.11 -5.11 2.05
C SER A 165 -16.30 -5.08 3.36
N ASN A 166 -15.03 -4.66 3.29
CA ASN A 166 -14.13 -4.63 4.43
C ASN A 166 -14.17 -3.29 5.18
N LEU A 167 -14.74 -2.24 4.58
CA LEU A 167 -14.78 -0.90 5.18
C LEU A 167 -15.44 -0.87 6.57
N PRO A 168 -16.61 -1.52 6.81
CA PRO A 168 -17.25 -1.46 8.13
C PRO A 168 -16.41 -2.08 9.24
N ARG A 169 -15.84 -3.27 8.97
CA ARG A 169 -15.01 -3.98 9.96
C ARG A 169 -13.74 -3.22 10.30
N VAL A 170 -13.03 -2.70 9.28
CA VAL A 170 -11.79 -1.95 9.51
C VAL A 170 -12.07 -0.61 10.19
N LYS A 171 -13.14 0.08 9.80
CA LYS A 171 -13.57 1.31 10.47
C LYS A 171 -13.93 1.07 11.94
N TRP A 172 -14.49 -0.09 12.29
CA TRP A 172 -14.75 -0.45 13.68
C TRP A 172 -13.45 -0.60 14.47
N VAL A 173 -12.44 -1.29 13.93
CA VAL A 173 -11.11 -1.40 14.56
C VAL A 173 -10.49 -0.03 14.78
N ILE A 174 -10.38 0.79 13.72
CA ILE A 174 -9.76 2.13 13.79
C ILE A 174 -10.45 3.04 14.81
N ARG A 175 -11.76 2.87 15.03
CA ARG A 175 -12.53 3.67 16.01
C ARG A 175 -12.45 3.12 17.44
N SER A 176 -12.00 1.88 17.61
CA SER A 176 -11.95 1.21 18.91
C SER A 176 -10.57 1.27 19.56
N PHE A 177 -9.53 1.49 18.76
CA PHE A 177 -8.15 1.58 19.23
C PHE A 177 -7.54 2.93 18.84
N THR A 178 -6.77 3.50 19.75
CA THR A 178 -5.97 4.69 19.53
C THR A 178 -4.69 4.32 18.77
N ARG A 179 -4.05 5.34 18.17
CA ARG A 179 -2.71 5.16 17.57
C ARG A 179 -1.63 4.83 18.60
N GLU A 180 -1.80 5.27 19.85
CA GLU A 180 -0.87 5.00 20.95
C GLU A 180 -0.93 3.53 21.35
N GLU A 181 -2.13 3.01 21.62
CA GLU A 181 -2.34 1.58 21.90
C GLU A 181 -1.80 0.70 20.77
N ALA A 182 -2.07 1.08 19.51
CA ALA A 182 -1.56 0.33 18.36
C ALA A 182 -0.02 0.31 18.28
N ARG A 183 0.66 1.38 18.72
CA ARG A 183 2.14 1.43 18.80
C ARG A 183 2.68 0.53 19.91
N ASP A 184 2.03 0.51 21.07
CA ASP A 184 2.43 -0.35 22.19
C ASP A 184 2.27 -1.83 21.84
N LEU A 185 1.18 -2.17 21.13
CA LEU A 185 0.96 -3.51 20.60
C LEU A 185 1.98 -3.89 19.55
N LEU A 186 2.33 -2.96 18.66
CA LEU A 186 3.37 -3.19 17.67
C LEU A 186 4.74 -3.45 18.34
N GLN A 187 5.05 -2.77 19.45
CA GLN A 187 6.28 -3.03 20.21
C GLN A 187 6.30 -4.44 20.80
N GLN A 188 5.18 -4.93 21.29
CA GLN A 188 5.05 -6.32 21.73
C GLN A 188 5.22 -7.29 20.55
N ALA A 189 4.58 -7.01 19.41
CA ALA A 189 4.70 -7.82 18.21
C ALA A 189 6.15 -7.94 17.69
N TRP A 190 6.99 -6.91 17.87
CA TRP A 190 8.42 -6.98 17.49
C TRP A 190 9.24 -7.96 18.32
N SER A 191 8.75 -8.38 19.49
CA SER A 191 9.41 -9.40 20.31
C SER A 191 9.05 -10.83 19.90
N LEU A 192 8.12 -11.00 18.95
CA LEU A 192 7.64 -12.29 18.47
C LEU A 192 8.32 -12.64 17.13
N GLU A 193 8.69 -13.91 16.98
CA GLU A 193 9.41 -14.41 15.80
C GLU A 193 8.46 -15.09 14.79
N ASP A 194 7.35 -15.67 15.26
CA ASP A 194 6.39 -16.39 14.41
C ASP A 194 5.20 -15.48 14.01
N PRO A 195 4.81 -15.41 12.73
CA PRO A 195 3.63 -14.65 12.28
C PRO A 195 2.33 -15.05 12.96
N ARG A 196 2.21 -16.30 13.43
CA ARG A 196 1.02 -16.80 14.13
C ARG A 196 0.91 -16.20 15.51
N ASP A 197 2.02 -16.14 16.26
CA ASP A 197 2.04 -15.52 17.58
C ASP A 197 1.67 -14.03 17.49
N ILE A 198 2.16 -13.34 16.46
CA ILE A 198 1.79 -11.94 16.17
C ILE A 198 0.29 -11.82 15.89
N ARG A 199 -0.27 -12.73 15.10
CA ARG A 199 -1.71 -12.76 14.82
C ARG A 199 -2.53 -13.00 16.09
N ASP A 200 -2.12 -13.96 16.90
CA ASP A 200 -2.81 -14.34 18.13
C ASP A 200 -2.79 -13.21 19.15
N LEU A 201 -1.68 -12.46 19.26
CA LEU A 201 -1.60 -11.23 20.03
C LEU A 201 -2.69 -10.24 19.60
N TYR A 202 -2.76 -9.89 18.31
CA TYR A 202 -3.74 -8.93 17.81
C TYR A 202 -5.18 -9.45 17.93
N ASN A 203 -5.43 -10.72 17.66
CA ASN A 203 -6.74 -11.34 17.82
C ASN A 203 -7.21 -11.30 19.28
N SER A 204 -6.34 -11.62 20.23
CA SER A 204 -6.64 -11.55 21.67
C SER A 204 -7.05 -10.13 22.08
N VAL A 205 -6.34 -9.12 21.58
CA VAL A 205 -6.66 -7.70 21.82
C VAL A 205 -8.01 -7.32 21.21
N LEU A 206 -8.28 -7.75 19.97
CA LEU A 206 -9.58 -7.53 19.34
C LEU A 206 -10.71 -8.18 20.16
N GLU A 207 -10.53 -9.40 20.65
CA GLU A 207 -11.50 -10.08 21.50
C GLU A 207 -11.75 -9.33 22.81
N GLN A 208 -10.68 -8.91 23.51
CA GLN A 208 -10.76 -8.15 24.75
C GLN A 208 -11.42 -6.77 24.55
N GLY A 209 -11.22 -6.15 23.38
CA GLY A 209 -11.87 -4.90 22.99
C GLY A 209 -13.34 -5.06 22.60
N GLY A 210 -13.91 -6.27 22.63
CA GLY A 210 -15.30 -6.53 22.24
C GLY A 210 -15.49 -6.72 20.72
N LEU A 211 -14.41 -6.86 19.96
CA LEU A 211 -14.39 -7.06 18.50
C LEU A 211 -14.21 -8.54 18.12
N GLY A 212 -14.42 -9.49 19.04
CA GLY A 212 -14.20 -10.92 18.79
C GLY A 212 -15.04 -11.52 17.65
N GLY A 213 -16.16 -10.88 17.30
CA GLY A 213 -16.93 -11.24 16.10
C GLY A 213 -16.14 -11.08 14.79
N LEU A 214 -15.14 -10.19 14.75
CA LEU A 214 -14.25 -10.01 13.60
C LEU A 214 -13.18 -11.09 13.51
N VAL A 215 -12.75 -11.64 14.64
CA VAL A 215 -11.75 -12.71 14.71
C VAL A 215 -12.34 -14.04 14.23
N ARG A 216 -13.57 -14.34 14.68
CA ARG A 216 -14.24 -15.62 14.40
C ARG A 216 -14.86 -15.72 13.01
N ALA A 217 -15.13 -14.59 12.36
CA ALA A 217 -15.69 -14.56 11.01
C ALA A 217 -14.64 -14.79 9.90
N GLY A 218 -13.36 -14.95 10.25
CA GLY A 218 -12.23 -15.07 9.32
C GLY A 218 -11.50 -16.42 9.32
N ASN A 219 -11.99 -17.43 10.04
CA ASN A 219 -11.46 -18.80 10.03
C ASN A 219 -12.40 -19.76 9.29
#